data_AF-A0A0C3IFY6-F1
#
_entry.id   AF-A0A0C3IFY6-F1
#
_cell.length_a   1.000
_cell.length_b   1.000
_cell.length_c   1.000
_cell.angle_alpha   90.00
_cell.angle_beta   90.00
_cell.angle_gamma   90.00
#
_symmetry.space_group_name_H-M   'P 1'
#
loop_
_entity.id
_entity.type
_entity.pdbx_description
1 polymer ?
#
loop_
_entity_poly.entity_id
_entity_poly.type
_entity_poly.pdbx_seq_one_letter_code
_entity_poly.pdbx_strand_id
1 'polypeptide(L)'
;MNLTSTMHNLYVVKARFDYLAKQLEQAGNRMAAEELKREAHHFGCQLTQIESVLDDYRVDIAAAQLPARQAQGSDQAMVPA
;
A
#
# COMPACT_ATOMS: atom_id res chain seq x y z
N MET A 1 -5.54 -10.41 1.83
CA MET A 1 -4.67 -9.34 2.38
C MET A 1 -5.34 -8.01 2.06
N ASN A 2 -5.48 -7.07 3.00
CA ASN A 2 -6.14 -5.77 2.75
C ASN A 2 -5.10 -4.73 2.33
N LEU A 3 -5.17 -4.27 1.08
CA LEU A 3 -4.24 -3.30 0.49
C LEU A 3 -4.11 -2.01 1.31
N THR A 4 -5.23 -1.46 1.77
CA THR A 4 -5.28 -0.24 2.59
C THR A 4 -4.54 -0.44 3.90
N SER A 5 -4.78 -1.58 4.57
CA SER A 5 -4.08 -1.92 5.81
C SER A 5 -2.58 -2.16 5.58
N THR A 6 -2.21 -2.76 4.46
CA THR A 6 -0.80 -2.95 4.08
C THR A 6 -0.09 -1.61 3.89
N MET A 7 -0.67 -0.68 3.12
CA MET A 7 -0.09 0.66 2.91
C MET A 7 0.05 1.42 4.23
N HIS A 8 -0.99 1.40 5.07
CA HIS A 8 -0.92 2.01 6.39
C HIS A 8 0.22 1.45 7.25
N ASN A 9 0.38 0.13 7.29
CA ASN A 9 1.44 -0.51 8.05
C ASN A 9 2.84 -0.12 7.53
N LEU A 10 3.02 0.03 6.22
CA LEU A 10 4.28 0.49 5.65
C LEU A 10 4.61 1.92 6.09
N TYR A 11 3.63 2.83 6.12
CA TYR A 11 3.84 4.18 6.68
C TYR A 11 4.21 4.16 8.16
N VAL A 12 3.59 3.28 8.95
CA VAL A 12 3.95 3.08 10.36
C VAL A 12 5.39 2.60 10.50
N VAL A 13 5.85 1.68 9.64
CA VAL A 13 7.25 1.23 9.62
C VAL A 13 8.20 2.39 9.30
N LYS A 14 7.89 3.21 8.29
CA LYS A 14 8.68 4.40 7.95
C LYS A 14 8.82 5.34 9.14
N ALA A 15 7.71 5.63 9.83
CA ALA A 15 7.71 6.48 11.02
C ALA A 15 8.54 5.89 12.17
N ARG A 16 8.57 4.56 12.32
CA ARG A 16 9.42 3.86 13.30
C ARG A 16 10.90 4.01 12.97
N PHE A 17 11.29 3.95 11.69
CA PHE A 17 12.68 4.23 11.30
C PHE A 17 13.10 5.67 11.63
N ASP A 18 12.25 6.66 11.34
CA ASP A 18 12.52 8.06 11.71
C ASP A 18 12.69 8.22 13.23
N TYR A 19 11.86 7.54 14.01
CA TYR A 19 11.93 7.58 15.46
C TYR A 19 13.21 6.92 15.99
N LEU A 20 13.57 5.74 15.48
CA LEU A 20 14.79 5.03 15.86
C LEU A 20 16.04 5.85 15.49
N ALA A 21 16.05 6.50 14.33
CA ALA A 21 17.16 7.36 13.93
C ALA A 21 17.37 8.54 14.90
N LYS A 22 16.28 9.15 15.40
CA LYS A 22 16.36 10.17 16.44
C LYS A 22 16.93 9.63 17.75
N GLN A 23 16.54 8.42 18.16
CA GLN A 23 17.10 7.79 19.35
C GLN A 23 18.60 7.48 19.20
N LEU A 24 19.01 6.99 18.03
CA LEU A 24 20.42 6.74 17.72
C LEU A 24 21.25 8.04 17.78
N GLU A 25 20.70 9.14 17.25
CA GLU A 25 21.33 10.45 17.31
C GLU A 25 21.49 10.96 18.76
N GLN A 26 20.44 10.82 19.58
CA GLN A 26 20.47 11.17 21.01
C GLN A 26 21.47 10.32 21.81
N ALA A 27 21.63 9.05 21.43
CA ALA A 27 22.62 8.15 22.01
C ALA A 27 24.06 8.37 21.50
N GLY A 28 24.29 9.35 20.63
CA GLY A 28 25.60 9.68 20.07
C GLY A 28 26.03 8.82 18.86
N ASN A 29 25.17 7.92 18.38
CA ASN A 29 25.43 7.05 17.23
C ASN A 29 25.13 7.76 15.90
N ARG A 30 25.84 8.86 15.62
CA ARG A 30 25.55 9.77 14.49
C ARG A 30 25.54 9.08 13.13
N MET A 31 26.55 8.27 12.82
CA MET A 31 26.64 7.59 11.51
C MET A 31 25.48 6.62 11.29
N ALA A 32 25.11 5.84 12.31
CA ALA A 32 23.98 4.92 12.23
C ALA A 32 22.63 5.66 12.11
N ALA A 33 22.48 6.80 12.80
CA ALA A 33 21.30 7.66 12.67
C ALA A 33 21.18 8.25 11.26
N GLU A 34 22.27 8.74 10.68
CA GLU A 34 22.29 9.28 9.33
C GLU A 34 21.95 8.23 8.26
N GLU A 35 22.54 7.04 8.37
CA GLU A 35 22.26 5.95 7.44
C GLU A 35 20.78 5.53 7.53
N LEU A 36 20.25 5.39 8.75
CA LEU A 36 18.84 5.05 8.93
C LEU A 36 17.89 6.14 8.42
N LYS A 37 18.25 7.43 8.55
CA LYS A 37 17.49 8.53 7.94
C LYS A 37 17.48 8.45 6.41
N ARG A 38 18.62 8.14 5.78
CA ARG A 38 18.72 7.96 4.32
C ARG A 38 17.84 6.81 3.85
N GLU A 39 17.89 5.68 4.55
CA GLU A 39 17.07 4.52 4.20
C GLU A 39 15.58 4.78 4.42
N ALA A 40 15.20 5.43 5.53
CA ALA A 40 13.81 5.83 5.77
C ALA A 40 13.27 6.80 4.70
N HIS A 41 14.13 7.67 4.18
CA HIS A 41 13.78 8.56 3.07
C HIS A 41 13.59 7.77 1.76
N HIS A 42 14.55 6.91 1.40
CA HIS A 42 14.45 6.07 0.21
C HIS A 42 13.20 5.18 0.24
N PHE A 43 12.94 4.54 1.39
CA PHE A 43 11.73 3.77 1.63
C PHE A 43 10.46 4.62 1.44
N GLY A 44 10.42 5.84 1.97
CA GLY A 44 9.29 6.76 1.76
C GLY A 44 9.05 7.12 0.29
N CYS A 45 10.12 7.33 -0.49
CA CYS A 45 10.01 7.55 -1.93
C CYS A 45 9.40 6.34 -2.65
N GLN A 46 9.81 5.12 -2.29
CA GLN A 46 9.23 3.89 -2.82
C GLN A 46 7.75 3.73 -2.45
N LEU A 47 7.35 4.09 -1.22
CA LEU A 47 5.94 4.08 -0.82
C LEU A 47 5.09 5.02 -1.67
N THR A 48 5.59 6.22 -1.96
CA THR A 48 4.90 7.20 -2.81
C THR A 48 4.73 6.66 -4.24
N GLN A 49 5.74 5.96 -4.77
CA GLN A 49 5.64 5.31 -6.07
C GLN A 49 4.59 4.20 -6.09
N ILE A 50 4.54 3.38 -5.03
CA ILE A 50 3.51 2.35 -4.89
C ILE A 50 2.13 3.00 -4.82
N GLU A 51 1.94 4.06 -4.04
CA GLU A 51 0.65 4.78 -3.98
C GLU A 51 0.20 5.29 -5.33
N SER A 52 1.12 5.87 -6.12
CA SER A 52 0.82 6.32 -7.48
C SER A 52 0.29 5.18 -8.33
N VAL A 53 0.98 4.04 -8.35
CA VAL A 53 0.55 2.86 -9.13
C VAL A 53 -0.80 2.34 -8.63
N LEU A 54 -1.02 2.31 -7.31
CA LEU A 54 -2.29 1.84 -6.76
C LEU A 54 -3.45 2.77 -7.10
N ASP A 55 -3.22 4.09 -7.18
CA ASP A 55 -4.24 5.05 -7.60
C ASP A 55 -4.54 4.93 -9.10
N ASP A 56 -3.51 4.79 -9.94
CA ASP A 56 -3.63 4.56 -11.39
C ASP A 56 -4.51 3.34 -11.71
N TYR A 57 -4.37 2.27 -10.92
CA TYR A 57 -5.11 1.01 -11.10
C TYR A 57 -6.32 0.85 -10.16
N ARG A 58 -6.74 1.90 -9.44
CA ARG A 58 -7.76 1.79 -8.39
C ARG A 58 -9.07 1.16 -8.86
N VAL A 59 -9.52 1.51 -10.06
CA VAL A 59 -10.77 1.00 -10.66
C VAL A 59 -10.65 -0.49 -11.00
N ASP A 60 -9.55 -0.89 -11.62
CA ASP A 60 -9.30 -2.28 -12.01
C ASP A 60 -9.14 -3.18 -10.78
N ILE A 61 -8.45 -2.68 -9.75
CA ILE A 61 -8.32 -3.35 -8.45
C ILE A 61 -9.70 -3.55 -7.80
N ALA A 62 -10.55 -2.51 -7.81
CA ALA A 62 -11.90 -2.61 -7.27
C ALA A 62 -12.77 -3.61 -8.07
N ALA A 63 -12.67 -3.59 -9.41
CA ALA A 63 -13.38 -4.51 -10.29
C ALA A 63 -12.97 -5.97 -10.05
N ALA A 64 -11.67 -6.24 -9.87
CA ALA A 64 -11.15 -7.58 -9.59
C ALA A 64 -11.55 -8.12 -8.20
N GLN A 65 -11.89 -7.24 -7.26
CA GLN A 65 -12.31 -7.60 -5.90
C GLN A 65 -13.82 -7.84 -5.77
N LEU A 66 -14.61 -7.50 -6.80
CA LEU A 66 -16.03 -7.80 -6.82
C LEU A 66 -16.25 -9.32 -6.99
N PRO A 67 -17.05 -9.97 -6.12
CA PRO A 67 -17.42 -11.36 -6.31
C PRO A 67 -18.16 -11.53 -7.64
N ALA A 68 -17.87 -12.62 -8.37
CA ALA A 68 -18.47 -12.96 -9.67
C ALA A 68 -19.98 -13.31 -9.61
N ARG A 69 -20.82 -12.47 -9.00
CA ARG A 69 -22.24 -12.75 -8.76
C ARG A 69 -23.23 -12.09 -9.70
N GLN A 70 -22.78 -11.42 -10.77
CA GLN A 70 -23.70 -10.76 -11.71
C GLN A 70 -23.66 -11.29 -13.16
N ALA A 71 -22.93 -12.37 -13.43
CA ALA A 71 -22.88 -12.98 -14.77
C ALA A 71 -23.97 -14.04 -15.04
N GLN A 72 -24.82 -14.38 -14.07
CA GLN A 72 -25.92 -15.33 -14.24
C GLN A 72 -27.27 -14.65 -13.95
N GLY A 73 -27.74 -13.84 -14.89
CA GLY A 73 -28.97 -13.09 -14.69
C GLY A 73 -29.63 -12.64 -15.99
N SER A 74 -29.54 -13.41 -17.08
CA SER A 74 -30.32 -13.16 -18.30
C SER A 74 -30.12 -14.27 -19.33
N ASP A 75 -30.52 -15.50 -19.02
CA ASP A 75 -30.82 -16.47 -20.07
C ASP A 75 -31.79 -17.54 -19.57
N GLN A 76 -33.10 -17.27 -19.67
CA GLN A 76 -34.15 -18.28 -19.88
C GLN A 76 -35.53 -17.61 -19.91
N ALA A 77 -36.11 -17.50 -21.12
CA ALA A 77 -37.45 -17.97 -21.48
C ALA A 77 -37.98 -17.17 -22.69
N MET A 78 -37.51 -17.52 -23.89
CA MET A 78 -38.29 -17.29 -25.12
C MET A 78 -38.87 -18.64 -25.53
N VAL A 79 -40.13 -18.89 -25.15
CA VAL A 79 -40.95 -19.97 -25.70
C VAL A 79 -41.96 -19.30 -26.63
N PRO A 80 -41.84 -19.43 -27.96
CA PRO A 80 -42.93 -19.06 -28.86
C PRO A 80 -43.98 -20.18 -28.92
N ALA A 81 -45.18 -19.74 -29.30
CA ALA A 81 -46.48 -20.43 -29.23
C ALA A 81 -46.61 -21.69 -30.10
#